data_AF-K1ZE52-F1
#
_entry.id   AF-K1ZE52-F1
#
_cell.length_a   1.000
_cell.length_b   1.000
_cell.length_c   1.000
_cell.angle_alpha   90.00
_cell.angle_beta   90.00
_cell.angle_gamma   90.00
#
_symmetry.space_group_name_H-M   'P 1'
#
loop_
_entity.id
_entity.type
_entity.pdbx_description
1 polymer ?
#
loop_
_entity_poly.entity_id
_entity_poly.type
_entity_poly.pdbx_seq_one_letter_code
_entity_poly.pdbx_strand_id
1 'polypeptide(L)'
;METRTTHDYLVRLRDLILQERECAKALDMKGMTDAMQAKEEIIKVLAHIQVIDEQDRPLAAQIRNENRRNAFLFKSTLGWIRQTMEFFGQKTVTSTYSAYGHTVASQVNGRLLSGRI
;
A
#
# COMPACT_ATOMS: atom_id res chain seq x y z
N MET A 1 -4.45 -34.78 -4.65
CA MET A 1 -3.89 -33.52 -4.16
C MET A 1 -2.48 -33.43 -4.72
N GLU A 2 -2.29 -32.68 -5.79
CA GLU A 2 -0.98 -32.54 -6.44
C GLU A 2 0.00 -31.87 -5.46
N THR A 3 1.10 -32.55 -5.17
CA THR A 3 2.25 -32.02 -4.44
C THR A 3 2.80 -30.83 -5.20
N ARG A 4 2.27 -29.62 -4.93
CA ARG A 4 2.86 -28.38 -5.44
C ARG A 4 4.29 -28.29 -4.94
N THR A 5 5.20 -28.16 -5.89
CA THR A 5 6.63 -28.07 -5.60
C THR A 5 6.97 -26.68 -5.08
N THR A 6 8.12 -26.53 -4.42
CA THR A 6 8.64 -25.22 -3.98
C THR A 6 8.70 -24.22 -5.14
N HIS A 7 9.08 -24.71 -6.33
CA HIS A 7 9.10 -23.94 -7.57
C HIS A 7 7.73 -23.33 -7.90
N ASP A 8 6.65 -24.13 -7.84
CA ASP A 8 5.29 -23.66 -8.14
C ASP A 8 4.83 -22.54 -7.21
N TYR A 9 5.21 -22.62 -5.92
CA TYR A 9 4.93 -21.56 -4.97
C TYR A 9 5.72 -20.28 -5.26
N LEU A 10 6.98 -20.39 -5.71
CA LEU A 10 7.79 -19.24 -6.10
C LEU A 10 7.25 -18.58 -7.39
N VAL A 11 6.86 -19.37 -8.39
CA VAL A 11 6.24 -18.84 -9.61
C VAL A 11 4.95 -18.11 -9.27
N ARG A 12 4.08 -18.73 -8.46
CA ARG A 12 2.84 -18.09 -8.03
C ARG A 12 3.07 -16.83 -7.20
N LEU A 13 4.09 -16.80 -6.34
CA LEU A 13 4.46 -15.61 -5.58
C LEU A 13 4.88 -14.47 -6.51
N ARG A 14 5.68 -14.77 -7.55
CA ARG A 14 6.07 -13.79 -8.56
C ARG A 14 4.85 -13.21 -9.27
N ASP A 15 3.93 -14.05 -9.70
CA ASP A 15 2.73 -13.62 -10.42
C ASP A 15 1.83 -12.73 -9.55
N LEU A 16 1.67 -13.08 -8.27
CA LEU A 16 0.94 -12.24 -7.32
C LEU A 16 1.59 -10.88 -7.09
N ILE A 17 2.93 -10.80 -7.06
CA ILE A 17 3.65 -9.52 -6.93
C ILE A 17 3.45 -8.66 -8.18
N LEU A 18 3.40 -9.26 -9.37
CA LEU A 18 3.10 -8.55 -10.60
C LEU A 18 1.63 -8.09 -10.64
N GLN A 19 0.70 -8.94 -10.22
CA GLN A 19 -0.71 -8.60 -10.11
C GLN A 19 -0.94 -7.45 -9.12
N GLU A 20 -0.29 -7.48 -7.96
CA GLU A 20 -0.33 -6.41 -6.96
C GLU A 20 0.08 -5.06 -7.57
N ARG A 21 1.08 -5.06 -8.46
CA ARG A 21 1.48 -3.84 -9.17
C ARG A 21 0.43 -3.35 -10.14
N GLU A 22 -0.18 -4.23 -10.93
CA GLU A 22 -1.20 -3.84 -11.89
C GLU A 22 -2.46 -3.33 -11.18
N CYS A 23 -2.88 -3.98 -10.08
CA CYS A 23 -3.96 -3.48 -9.23
C CYS A 23 -3.61 -2.10 -8.62
N ALA A 24 -2.36 -1.90 -8.18
CA ALA A 24 -1.91 -0.61 -7.66
C ALA A 24 -1.95 0.52 -8.70
N LYS A 25 -1.57 0.22 -9.96
CA LYS A 25 -1.69 1.19 -11.07
C LYS A 25 -3.14 1.51 -11.40
N ALA A 26 -4.02 0.52 -11.32
CA ALA A 26 -5.45 0.67 -11.57
C ALA A 26 -6.24 1.27 -10.40
N LEU A 27 -5.58 1.49 -9.24
CA LEU A 27 -6.23 1.88 -7.98
C LEU A 27 -7.35 0.90 -7.55
N ASP A 28 -7.21 -0.37 -7.92
CA ASP A 28 -8.14 -1.43 -7.51
C ASP A 28 -7.81 -1.90 -6.09
N MET A 29 -8.45 -1.25 -5.12
CA MET A 29 -8.25 -1.55 -3.69
C MET A 29 -8.67 -2.97 -3.31
N LYS A 30 -9.67 -3.54 -3.99
CA LYS A 30 -10.13 -4.90 -3.73
C LYS A 30 -9.10 -5.90 -4.25
N GLY A 31 -8.69 -5.77 -5.51
CA GLY A 31 -7.65 -6.60 -6.11
C GLY A 31 -6.33 -6.53 -5.35
N MET A 32 -5.94 -5.35 -4.85
CA MET A 32 -4.77 -5.20 -3.97
C MET A 32 -4.92 -5.98 -2.66
N THR A 33 -6.09 -5.94 -2.01
CA THR A 33 -6.33 -6.64 -0.75
C THR A 33 -6.32 -8.16 -0.95
N ASP A 34 -6.98 -8.63 -2.01
CA ASP A 34 -7.04 -10.05 -2.36
C ASP A 34 -5.63 -10.59 -2.70
N ALA A 35 -4.84 -9.82 -3.48
CA ALA A 35 -3.45 -10.16 -3.79
C ALA A 35 -2.56 -10.19 -2.54
N MET A 36 -2.79 -9.27 -1.58
CA MET A 36 -2.05 -9.24 -0.32
C MET A 36 -2.34 -10.47 0.54
N GLN A 37 -3.61 -10.88 0.65
CA GLN A 37 -4.00 -12.09 1.39
C GLN A 37 -3.40 -13.35 0.77
N ALA A 38 -3.52 -13.50 -0.55
CA ALA A 38 -2.94 -14.64 -1.28
C ALA A 38 -1.42 -14.70 -1.12
N LYS A 39 -0.74 -13.53 -1.11
CA LYS A 39 0.71 -13.44 -0.87
C LYS A 39 1.07 -13.89 0.54
N GLU A 40 0.29 -13.52 1.55
CA GLU A 40 0.53 -13.90 2.94
C GLU A 40 0.43 -15.41 3.15
N GLU A 41 -0.57 -16.06 2.53
CA GLU A 41 -0.72 -17.52 2.57
C GLU A 41 0.50 -18.23 1.98
N ILE A 42 0.99 -17.78 0.82
CA ILE A 42 2.16 -18.37 0.18
C ILE A 42 3.43 -18.13 0.99
N ILE A 43 3.59 -16.94 1.57
CA ILE A 43 4.73 -16.65 2.45
C ILE A 43 4.74 -17.57 3.66
N LYS A 44 3.59 -17.86 4.27
CA LYS A 44 3.50 -18.81 5.40
C LYS A 44 3.96 -20.22 4.99
N VAL A 45 3.56 -20.68 3.81
CA VAL A 45 4.00 -21.98 3.27
C VAL A 45 5.50 -21.98 2.98
N LEU A 46 6.00 -20.94 2.31
CA LEU A 46 7.42 -20.80 1.97
C LEU A 46 8.32 -20.60 3.20
N ALA A 47 7.80 -20.04 4.30
CA ALA A 47 8.57 -19.83 5.53
C ALA A 47 9.05 -21.14 6.18
N HIS A 48 8.38 -22.26 5.89
CA HIS A 48 8.79 -23.59 6.37
C HIS A 48 9.88 -24.23 5.51
N ILE A 49 10.21 -23.65 4.36
CA ILE A 49 11.19 -24.17 3.41
C ILE A 49 12.54 -23.50 3.67
N GLN A 50 13.49 -24.25 4.21
CA GLN A 50 14.83 -23.72 4.56
C GLN A 50 15.83 -23.76 3.40
N VAL A 51 15.59 -24.59 2.38
CA VAL A 51 16.51 -24.80 1.25
C VAL A 51 15.75 -24.55 -0.05
N ILE A 52 16.26 -23.59 -0.82
CA ILE A 52 15.80 -23.29 -2.18
C ILE A 52 16.79 -23.94 -3.14
N ASP A 53 16.29 -24.68 -4.12
CA ASP A 53 17.12 -25.30 -5.15
C ASP A 53 17.92 -24.26 -5.93
N GLU A 54 19.13 -24.63 -6.37
CA GLU A 54 20.03 -23.74 -7.13
C GLU A 54 19.35 -23.15 -8.38
N GLN A 55 18.45 -23.92 -8.99
CA GLN A 55 17.67 -23.55 -10.19
C GLN A 55 16.64 -22.44 -9.91
N ASP A 56 16.17 -22.31 -8.67
CA ASP A 56 15.15 -21.36 -8.25
C ASP A 56 15.71 -20.05 -7.70
N ARG A 57 17.02 -20.00 -7.43
CA ARG A 57 17.73 -18.77 -7.04
C ARG A 57 17.49 -17.57 -7.96
N PRO A 58 17.56 -17.69 -9.31
CA PRO A 58 17.25 -16.55 -10.18
C PRO A 58 15.81 -16.07 -10.01
N LEU A 59 14.85 -16.98 -9.81
CA LEU A 59 13.44 -16.64 -9.59
C LEU A 59 13.26 -15.91 -8.24
N ALA A 60 13.90 -16.39 -7.18
CA ALA A 60 13.90 -15.72 -5.87
C ALA A 60 14.51 -14.30 -5.94
N ALA A 61 15.59 -14.13 -6.71
CA ALA A 61 16.20 -12.82 -6.94
C ALA A 61 15.25 -11.87 -7.67
N GLN A 62 14.52 -12.36 -8.69
CA GLN A 62 13.50 -11.59 -9.38
C GLN A 62 12.37 -11.16 -8.43
N ILE A 63 11.82 -12.09 -7.65
CA ILE A 63 10.79 -11.83 -6.63
C ILE A 63 11.23 -10.71 -5.68
N ARG A 64 12.47 -10.77 -5.18
CA ARG A 64 13.00 -9.74 -4.28
C ARG A 64 13.09 -8.37 -4.95
N ASN A 65 13.55 -8.31 -6.20
CA ASN A 65 13.65 -7.07 -6.96
C ASN A 65 12.27 -6.48 -7.26
N GLU A 66 11.31 -7.31 -7.67
CA GLU A 66 9.95 -6.86 -7.96
C GLU A 66 9.22 -6.40 -6.69
N ASN A 67 9.38 -7.10 -5.56
CA ASN A 67 8.82 -6.68 -4.28
C ASN A 67 9.41 -5.34 -3.81
N ARG A 68 10.73 -5.14 -3.99
CA ARG A 68 11.38 -3.85 -3.68
C ARG A 68 10.82 -2.71 -4.53
N ARG A 69 10.55 -2.97 -5.83
CA ARG A 69 9.92 -2.00 -6.73
C ARG A 69 8.50 -1.65 -6.29
N ASN A 70 7.69 -2.66 -5.91
CA ASN A 70 6.34 -2.43 -5.39
C ASN A 70 6.37 -1.62 -4.08
N ALA A 71 7.27 -1.95 -3.15
CA ALA A 71 7.44 -1.19 -1.91
C ALA A 71 7.80 0.28 -2.17
N PHE A 72 8.66 0.55 -3.16
CA PHE A 72 8.98 1.92 -3.57
C PHE A 72 7.78 2.66 -4.17
N LEU A 73 6.98 1.99 -5.01
CA LEU A 73 5.74 2.53 -5.57
C LEU A 73 4.77 2.92 -4.45
N PHE A 74 4.52 2.03 -3.49
CA PHE A 74 3.62 2.30 -2.37
C PHE A 74 4.12 3.42 -1.48
N LYS A 75 5.43 3.44 -1.17
CA LYS A 75 6.04 4.53 -0.39
C LYS A 75 5.87 5.88 -1.06
N SER A 76 6.15 5.95 -2.37
CA SER A 76 6.02 7.18 -3.15
C SER A 76 4.57 7.65 -3.23
N THR A 77 3.64 6.72 -3.47
CA THR A 77 2.20 7.01 -3.54
C THR A 77 1.67 7.51 -2.20
N LEU A 78 2.04 6.87 -1.08
CA LEU A 78 1.67 7.33 0.26
C LEU A 78 2.24 8.72 0.57
N GLY A 79 3.48 9.00 0.16
CA GLY A 79 4.09 10.32 0.28
C GLY A 79 3.29 11.38 -0.48
N TRP A 80 2.90 11.08 -1.71
CA TRP A 80 2.07 11.97 -2.53
C TRP A 80 0.68 12.21 -1.91
N ILE A 81 0.04 11.17 -1.37
CA ILE A 81 -1.25 11.31 -0.66
C ILE A 81 -1.10 12.21 0.57
N ARG A 82 -0.05 12.03 1.38
CA ARG A 82 0.22 12.87 2.56
C ARG A 82 0.43 14.34 2.18
N GLN A 83 1.25 14.61 1.17
CA GLN A 83 1.46 15.98 0.67
C GLN A 83 0.16 16.61 0.15
N THR A 84 -0.67 15.82 -0.53
CA THR A 84 -1.97 16.28 -1.02
C THR A 84 -2.91 16.63 0.14
N MET A 85 -2.95 15.79 1.18
CA MET A 85 -3.72 16.07 2.40
C MET A 85 -3.22 17.31 3.14
N GLU A 86 -1.89 17.51 3.26
CA GLU A 86 -1.30 18.71 3.85
C GLU A 86 -1.70 19.97 3.07
N PHE A 87 -1.64 19.92 1.74
CA PHE A 87 -2.07 21.02 0.87
C PHE A 87 -3.56 21.38 1.06
N PHE A 88 -4.45 20.39 1.12
CA PHE A 88 -5.86 20.65 1.40
C PHE A 88 -6.10 21.09 2.86
N GLY A 89 -5.36 20.54 3.82
CA GLY A 89 -5.42 20.94 5.22
C GLY A 89 -5.05 22.41 5.42
N GLN A 90 -4.01 22.89 4.74
CA GLN A 90 -3.61 24.30 4.76
C GLN A 90 -4.67 25.23 4.17
N LYS A 91 -5.39 24.79 3.14
CA LYS A 91 -6.49 25.58 2.54
C LYS A 91 -7.80 25.54 3.32
N THR A 92 -7.98 24.56 4.21
CA THR A 92 -9.20 24.42 5.02
C THR A 92 -9.21 25.34 6.24
N VAL A 93 -8.07 25.93 6.62
CA VAL A 93 -8.04 27.00 7.63
C VAL A 93 -8.56 28.28 6.99
N THR A 94 -9.88 28.45 7.01
CA THR A 94 -10.48 29.75 6.72
C THR A 94 -9.95 30.74 7.77
N SER A 95 -9.08 31.64 7.32
CA SER A 95 -8.65 32.78 8.13
C SER A 95 -9.86 33.68 8.32
N THR A 96 -10.53 33.59 9.46
CA THR A 96 -11.63 34.50 9.78
C THR A 96 -11.04 35.78 10.37
N TYR A 97 -11.46 36.93 9.87
CA TYR A 97 -11.15 38.21 10.48
C TYR A 97 -11.92 38.34 11.80
N SER A 98 -11.22 38.66 12.89
CA SER A 98 -11.88 39.04 14.14
C SER A 98 -12.61 40.38 13.98
N ALA A 99 -13.56 40.69 14.85
CA ALA A 99 -14.26 41.98 14.88
C ALA A 99 -13.33 43.21 15.03
N TYR A 100 -12.06 42.98 15.38
CA TYR A 100 -11.01 43.99 15.53
C TYR A 100 -9.98 43.97 14.38
N GLY A 101 -10.23 43.26 13.28
CA GLY A 101 -9.39 43.30 12.08
C GLY A 101 -8.11 42.45 12.15
N HIS A 102 -7.97 41.60 13.16
CA HIS A 102 -6.84 40.66 13.26
C HIS A 102 -7.20 39.27 12.74
N THR A 103 -6.27 38.62 12.06
CA THR A 103 -6.41 37.26 11.55
C THR A 103 -6.23 36.25 12.69
N VAL A 104 -7.22 35.41 12.95
CA VAL A 104 -7.13 34.33 13.94
C VAL A 104 -7.20 32.98 13.23
N ALA A 105 -6.25 32.10 13.52
CA ALA A 105 -6.26 30.74 12.99
C ALA A 105 -7.44 29.97 13.61
N SER A 106 -8.47 29.68 12.82
CA SER A 106 -9.58 28.82 13.24
C SER A 106 -9.06 27.38 13.41
N GLN A 107 -8.74 26.98 14.63
CA GLN A 107 -8.46 25.58 14.94
C GLN A 107 -9.77 24.79 14.84
N VAL A 108 -10.05 24.24 13.67
CA VAL A 108 -11.09 23.20 13.52
C VAL A 108 -10.49 21.87 13.96
N ASN A 109 -10.24 21.74 15.27
CA ASN A 109 -9.95 20.45 15.88
C ASN A 109 -11.26 19.87 16.46
N GLY A 110 -11.86 18.99 15.67
CA GLY A 110 -12.82 18.01 16.15
C GLY A 110 -14.29 18.35 15.89
N ARG A 111 -14.96 17.39 15.23
CA ARG A 111 -16.42 17.18 15.20
C ARG A 111 -17.18 17.91 14.08
N LEU A 112 -17.00 17.41 12.85
CA LEU A 112 -17.77 17.80 11.66
C LEU A 112 -19.28 17.47 11.72
N LEU A 113 -19.76 16.74 12.74
CA LEU A 113 -21.18 16.46 12.91
C LEU A 113 -21.52 16.40 14.40
N SER A 114 -22.02 17.50 14.95
CA SER A 114 -23.03 17.38 16.00
C SER A 114 -24.20 18.29 15.68
N GLY A 115 -25.27 17.64 15.24
CA GLY A 115 -26.52 18.28 14.93
C GLY A 115 -27.11 18.99 16.15
N ARG A 116 -27.62 20.18 15.88
CA ARG A 116 -29.02 20.52 16.13
C ARG A 116 -29.42 21.49 15.02
N ILE A 117 -30.44 21.10 14.25
CA ILE A 117 -31.35 22.09 13.65
C ILE A 117 -32.17 22.65 14.81
#